data_AF-A0A354WZ42-F1
#
_entry.id   AF-A0A354WZ42-F1
#
_cell.length_a   1.000
_cell.length_b   1.000
_cell.length_c   1.000
_cell.angle_alpha   90.00
_cell.angle_beta   90.00
_cell.angle_gamma   90.00
#
_symmetry.space_group_name_H-M   'P 1'
#
loop_
_entity.id
_entity.type
_entity.pdbx_description
1 polymer ?
#
loop_
_entity_poly.entity_id
_entity_poly.type
_entity_poly.pdbx_seq_one_letter_code
_entity_poly.pdbx_strand_id
1 'polypeptide(L)'
;NPQNLPVLNNYSYYLSLQKRDLDKAEQMSGITIKGEPTNATYLDTYGWILFEQGSYVAAKIYIEKAIEYGSKEPSAEVYEHYGDVLYMTGDALKAVEQWKTAKKLGSDSKTLDQKIKTGKYIEKDPQKK
;
A
#
# COMPACT_ATOMS: atom_id res chain seq x y z
N ASN A 1 17.22 9.46 17.70
CA ASN A 1 17.95 9.75 16.45
C ASN A 1 16.92 10.11 15.38
N PRO A 2 16.78 11.39 14.99
CA PRO A 2 15.71 11.87 14.10
C PRO A 2 15.75 11.36 12.64
N GLN A 3 16.69 10.48 12.31
CA GLN A 3 16.80 9.82 10.99
C GLN A 3 16.65 8.29 11.07
N ASN A 4 15.96 7.76 12.09
CA ASN A 4 15.64 6.33 12.13
C ASN A 4 14.56 6.04 11.07
N LEU A 5 14.97 5.60 9.87
CA LEU A 5 14.10 5.36 8.73
C LEU A 5 12.95 4.38 9.05
N PRO A 6 13.19 3.24 9.76
CA PRO A 6 12.10 2.38 10.20
C PRO A 6 11.04 3.10 11.05
N VAL A 7 11.44 3.94 12.00
CA VAL A 7 10.50 4.68 12.85
C VAL A 7 9.70 5.70 12.04
N LEU A 8 10.36 6.42 11.12
CA LEU A 8 9.68 7.34 10.20
C LEU A 8 8.67 6.60 9.33
N ASN A 9 9.05 5.44 8.77
CA ASN A 9 8.17 4.64 7.94
C ASN A 9 6.94 4.19 8.71
N ASN A 10 7.13 3.57 9.88
CA ASN A 10 6.05 3.03 10.69
C ASN A 10 5.08 4.12 11.13
N TYR A 11 5.59 5.30 11.49
CA TYR A 11 4.72 6.41 11.87
C TYR A 11 3.97 7.01 10.67
N SER A 12 4.61 7.09 9.50
CA SER A 12 3.95 7.51 8.25
C SER A 12 2.84 6.54 7.86
N TYR A 13 3.11 5.24 7.95
CA TYR A 13 2.12 4.19 7.68
C TYR A 13 0.96 4.23 8.68
N TYR A 14 1.25 4.45 9.97
CA TYR A 14 0.20 4.65 10.96
C TYR A 14 -0.71 5.85 10.62
N LEU A 15 -0.13 6.97 10.19
CA LEU A 15 -0.90 8.16 9.79
C LEU A 15 -1.79 7.89 8.57
N SER A 16 -1.30 7.15 7.57
CA SER A 16 -2.11 6.80 6.40
C SER A 16 -3.26 5.86 6.74
N LEU A 17 -3.04 4.87 7.62
CA LEU A 17 -4.12 4.01 8.12
C LEU A 17 -5.21 4.77 8.88
N GLN A 18 -4.84 5.86 9.56
CA GLN A 18 -5.80 6.75 10.24
C GLN A 18 -6.38 7.83 9.31
N LYS A 19 -5.91 7.92 8.06
CA LYS A 19 -6.23 8.97 7.09
C LYS A 19 -6.07 10.37 7.70
N ARG A 20 -5.03 10.56 8.51
CA ARG A 20 -4.76 11.80 9.24
C ARG A 20 -3.37 12.31 8.90
N ASP A 21 -3.24 13.63 8.75
CA ASP A 21 -1.97 14.31 8.47
C ASP A 21 -1.22 13.70 7.29
N LEU A 22 -1.94 13.38 6.19
CA LEU A 22 -1.37 12.67 5.04
C LEU A 22 -0.17 13.39 4.41
N ASP A 23 -0.19 14.72 4.36
CA ASP A 23 0.95 15.52 3.88
C ASP A 23 2.20 15.31 4.74
N LYS A 24 2.02 15.18 6.06
CA LYS A 24 3.11 14.87 6.99
C LYS A 24 3.59 13.44 6.80
N ALA A 25 2.68 12.49 6.61
CA ALA A 25 3.01 11.11 6.31
C ALA A 25 3.84 11.02 5.03
N GLU A 26 3.44 11.74 3.97
CA GLU A 26 4.15 11.80 2.70
C GLU A 26 5.55 12.39 2.88
N GLN A 27 5.69 13.50 3.62
CA GLN A 27 7.00 14.10 3.89
C GLN A 27 7.94 13.13 4.61
N MET A 28 7.46 12.44 5.64
CA MET A 28 8.26 11.50 6.42
C MET A 28 8.61 10.24 5.62
N SER A 29 7.66 9.66 4.90
CA SER A 29 7.90 8.50 4.03
C SER A 29 8.76 8.87 2.81
N GLY A 30 8.68 10.11 2.33
CA GLY A 30 9.57 10.66 1.32
C GLY A 30 11.05 10.66 1.76
N ILE A 31 11.33 10.77 3.05
CA ILE A 31 12.69 10.62 3.60
C ILE A 31 13.14 9.15 3.54
N THR A 32 12.24 8.20 3.83
CA THR A 32 12.58 6.77 3.87
C THR A 32 12.92 6.23 2.49
N ILE A 33 12.14 6.57 1.46
CA ILE A 33 12.43 6.16 0.08
C ILE A 33 13.66 6.88 -0.52
N LYS A 34 14.07 8.04 0.02
CA LYS A 34 15.33 8.69 -0.37
C LYS A 34 16.53 8.02 0.28
N GLY A 35 16.39 7.57 1.53
CA GLY A 35 17.45 6.86 2.25
C GLY A 35 17.66 5.43 1.75
N GLU A 36 16.58 4.72 1.44
CA GLU A 36 16.61 3.34 0.95
C GLU A 36 15.66 3.17 -0.26
N PRO A 37 16.09 3.56 -1.47
CA PRO A 37 15.21 3.66 -2.66
C PRO A 37 14.74 2.32 -3.23
N THR A 38 15.34 1.21 -2.78
CA THR A 38 14.97 -0.15 -3.20
C THR A 38 14.35 -0.97 -2.07
N ASN A 39 14.04 -0.33 -0.92
CA ASN A 39 13.37 -1.01 0.18
C ASN A 39 11.88 -1.13 -0.14
N ALA A 40 11.43 -2.36 -0.41
CA ALA A 40 10.05 -2.65 -0.80
C ALA A 40 9.02 -2.17 0.22
N THR A 41 9.29 -2.29 1.52
CA THR A 41 8.39 -1.83 2.59
C THR A 41 8.20 -0.32 2.58
N TYR A 42 9.28 0.43 2.34
CA TYR A 42 9.22 1.89 2.30
C TYR A 42 8.53 2.40 1.04
N LEU A 43 8.78 1.75 -0.09
CA LEU A 43 8.10 2.02 -1.34
C LEU A 43 6.59 1.74 -1.24
N ASP A 44 6.21 0.62 -0.61
CA ASP A 44 4.81 0.29 -0.36
C ASP A 44 4.13 1.33 0.53
N THR A 45 4.76 1.70 1.65
CA THR A 45 4.24 2.73 2.56
C THR A 45 4.02 4.06 1.84
N TYR A 46 5.00 4.50 1.03
CA TYR A 46 4.87 5.74 0.26
C TYR A 46 3.76 5.64 -0.79
N GLY A 47 3.70 4.53 -1.52
CA GLY A 47 2.62 4.26 -2.49
C GLY A 47 1.24 4.25 -1.83
N TRP A 48 1.12 3.68 -0.64
CA TRP A 48 -0.14 3.64 0.11
C TRP A 48 -0.58 5.02 0.61
N ILE A 49 0.36 5.85 1.07
CA ILE A 49 0.06 7.26 1.43
C ILE A 49 -0.49 8.01 0.22
N LEU A 50 0.15 7.87 -0.94
CA LEU A 50 -0.33 8.48 -2.19
C LEU A 50 -1.72 7.98 -2.58
N PHE A 51 -2.01 6.69 -2.37
CA PHE A 51 -3.33 6.12 -2.60
C PHE A 51 -4.38 6.78 -1.68
N GLU A 52 -4.08 6.91 -0.38
CA GLU A 52 -4.96 7.55 0.59
C GLU A 52 -5.17 9.05 0.30
N GLN A 53 -4.20 9.72 -0.34
CA GLN A 53 -4.34 11.09 -0.85
C GLN A 53 -5.14 11.19 -2.17
N GLY A 54 -5.51 10.07 -2.79
CA GLY A 54 -6.20 10.04 -4.09
C GLY A 54 -5.26 10.13 -5.31
N SER A 55 -3.94 10.13 -5.10
CA SER A 55 -2.91 10.19 -6.14
C SER A 55 -2.64 8.81 -6.75
N TYR A 56 -3.67 8.15 -7.26
CA TYR A 56 -3.65 6.73 -7.65
C TYR A 56 -2.62 6.38 -8.73
N VAL A 57 -2.42 7.26 -9.71
CA VAL A 57 -1.42 7.04 -10.77
C VAL A 57 0.01 7.06 -10.20
N ALA A 58 0.29 7.98 -9.26
CA ALA A 58 1.57 8.03 -8.58
C ALA A 58 1.74 6.83 -7.64
N ALA A 59 0.70 6.47 -6.88
CA ALA A 59 0.69 5.29 -6.02
C ALA A 59 1.09 4.03 -6.80
N LYS A 60 0.52 3.84 -8.00
CA LYS A 60 0.83 2.69 -8.87
C LYS A 60 2.32 2.54 -9.15
N ILE A 61 3.01 3.63 -9.47
CA ILE A 61 4.45 3.61 -9.77
C ILE A 61 5.25 3.08 -8.58
N TYR A 62 4.91 3.48 -7.35
CA TYR A 62 5.66 3.07 -6.16
C TYR A 62 5.30 1.66 -5.70
N ILE A 63 4.03 1.26 -5.81
CA ILE A 63 3.60 -0.12 -5.50
C ILE A 63 4.21 -1.12 -6.50
N GLU A 64 4.27 -0.79 -7.80
CA GLU A 64 4.93 -1.64 -8.81
C GLU A 64 6.42 -1.84 -8.47
N LYS A 65 7.12 -0.78 -8.04
CA LYS A 65 8.51 -0.88 -7.56
C LYS A 65 8.62 -1.71 -6.28
N ALA A 66 7.67 -1.60 -5.35
CA ALA A 66 7.65 -2.41 -4.15
C ALA A 66 7.55 -3.91 -4.48
N ILE A 67 6.71 -4.27 -5.47
CA ILE A 67 6.61 -5.64 -5.99
C ILE A 67 7.92 -6.08 -6.65
N GLU A 68 8.52 -5.23 -7.49
CA GLU A 68 9.78 -5.51 -8.18
C GLU A 68 10.90 -5.84 -7.18
N TYR A 69 11.16 -4.94 -6.24
CA TYR A 69 12.24 -5.09 -5.26
C TYR A 69 11.91 -6.12 -4.15
N GLY A 70 10.63 -6.39 -3.89
CA GLY A 70 10.15 -7.37 -2.92
C GLY A 70 9.98 -8.79 -3.48
N SER A 71 10.32 -9.04 -4.75
CA SER A 71 10.04 -10.31 -5.45
C SER A 71 10.60 -11.58 -4.78
N LYS A 72 11.67 -11.46 -3.99
CA LYS A 72 12.25 -12.59 -3.22
C LYS A 72 11.41 -12.99 -2.01
N GLU A 73 10.76 -12.01 -1.38
CA GLU A 73 9.93 -12.19 -0.19
C GLU A 73 8.61 -11.44 -0.39
N PRO A 74 7.67 -11.98 -1.21
CA PRO A 74 6.43 -11.30 -1.55
C PRO A 74 5.56 -11.03 -0.33
N SER A 75 5.18 -9.77 -0.12
CA SER A 75 4.26 -9.38 0.96
C SER A 75 2.81 -9.44 0.49
N ALA A 76 1.95 -10.15 1.24
CA ALA A 76 0.52 -10.21 0.94
C ALA A 76 -0.15 -8.83 0.92
N GLU A 77 0.30 -7.92 1.79
CA GLU A 77 -0.21 -6.55 1.90
C GLU A 77 0.09 -5.71 0.66
N VAL A 78 1.32 -5.80 0.13
CA VAL A 78 1.72 -5.08 -1.09
C VAL A 78 0.84 -5.49 -2.29
N TYR A 79 0.54 -6.78 -2.42
CA TYR A 79 -0.34 -7.28 -3.48
C TYR A 79 -1.80 -6.87 -3.27
N GLU A 80 -2.25 -6.70 -2.03
CA GLU A 80 -3.59 -6.17 -1.75
C GLU A 80 -3.67 -4.68 -2.11
N HIS A 81 -2.70 -3.87 -1.70
CA HIS A 81 -2.57 -2.47 -2.09
C HIS A 81 -2.49 -2.32 -3.60
N TYR A 82 -1.76 -3.20 -4.29
CA TYR A 82 -1.68 -3.16 -5.75
C TYR A 82 -3.04 -3.43 -6.41
N GLY A 83 -3.80 -4.39 -5.88
CA GLY A 83 -5.18 -4.62 -6.34
C GLY A 83 -6.06 -3.39 -6.15
N ASP A 84 -5.96 -2.72 -5.00
CA ASP A 84 -6.71 -1.50 -4.72
C ASP A 84 -6.34 -0.36 -5.68
N VAL A 85 -5.04 -0.16 -5.93
CA VAL A 85 -4.52 0.83 -6.88
C VAL A 85 -4.95 0.52 -8.32
N LEU A 86 -4.88 -0.74 -8.74
CA LEU A 86 -5.33 -1.16 -10.08
C LEU A 86 -6.81 -0.88 -10.29
N TYR A 87 -7.64 -1.15 -9.27
CA TYR A 87 -9.06 -0.83 -9.32
C TYR A 87 -9.29 0.68 -9.50
N MET A 88 -8.63 1.51 -8.69
CA MET A 88 -8.79 2.97 -8.74
C MET A 88 -8.20 3.59 -10.02
N THR A 89 -7.30 2.88 -10.70
CA THR A 89 -6.74 3.28 -12.01
C THR A 89 -7.47 2.64 -13.21
N GLY A 90 -8.59 1.95 -12.96
CA GLY A 90 -9.51 1.46 -14.00
C GLY A 90 -9.25 0.03 -14.49
N ASP A 91 -8.27 -0.68 -13.94
CA ASP A 91 -7.96 -2.07 -14.32
C ASP A 91 -8.55 -3.07 -13.31
N ALA A 92 -9.89 -3.13 -13.26
CA ALA A 92 -10.62 -3.96 -12.30
C ALA A 92 -10.36 -5.48 -12.48
N LEU A 93 -10.04 -5.93 -13.69
CA LEU A 93 -9.71 -7.34 -13.94
C LEU A 93 -8.38 -7.69 -13.27
N LYS A 94 -7.32 -6.90 -13.50
CA LYS A 94 -6.04 -7.13 -12.82
C LYS A 94 -6.14 -6.90 -11.32
N ALA A 95 -6.99 -5.99 -10.85
CA ALA A 95 -7.22 -5.81 -9.42
C ALA A 95 -7.63 -7.13 -8.74
N VAL A 96 -8.59 -7.85 -9.33
CA VAL A 96 -9.05 -9.15 -8.81
C VAL A 96 -7.95 -10.20 -8.85
N GLU A 97 -7.09 -10.19 -9.86
CA GLU A 97 -5.92 -11.08 -9.92
C GLU A 97 -4.97 -10.82 -8.74
N GLN A 98 -4.64 -9.57 -8.46
CA GLN A 98 -3.73 -9.21 -7.36
C GLN A 98 -4.32 -9.48 -5.99
N TRP A 99 -5.62 -9.21 -5.79
CA TRP A 99 -6.31 -9.61 -4.55
C TRP A 99 -6.29 -11.13 -4.33
N LYS A 100 -6.46 -11.93 -5.38
CA LYS A 100 -6.31 -13.40 -5.28
C LYS A 100 -4.87 -13.79 -4.94
N THR A 101 -3.87 -13.09 -5.46
CA THR A 101 -2.46 -13.30 -5.08
C THR A 101 -2.23 -12.95 -3.61
N ALA A 102 -2.72 -11.81 -3.13
CA ALA A 102 -2.67 -11.43 -1.72
C ALA A 102 -3.28 -12.50 -0.81
N LYS A 103 -4.44 -13.06 -1.21
CA LYS A 103 -5.08 -14.17 -0.47
C LYS A 103 -4.22 -15.43 -0.41
N LYS A 104 -3.57 -15.79 -1.53
CA LYS A 104 -2.65 -16.95 -1.57
C LYS A 104 -1.40 -16.74 -0.73
N LEU A 105 -0.92 -15.50 -0.63
CA LEU A 105 0.20 -15.11 0.22
C LEU A 105 -0.18 -15.00 1.71
N GLY A 106 -1.45 -15.19 2.06
CA GLY A 106 -1.91 -15.26 3.45
C GLY A 106 -2.44 -13.94 4.02
N SER A 107 -2.84 -12.97 3.20
CA SER A 107 -3.54 -11.77 3.72
C SER A 107 -4.80 -12.17 4.48
N ASP A 108 -4.97 -11.61 5.68
CA ASP A 108 -6.09 -11.79 6.59
C ASP A 108 -7.02 -10.57 6.62
N SER A 109 -6.88 -9.66 5.64
CA SER A 109 -7.71 -8.47 5.51
C SER A 109 -9.19 -8.82 5.46
N LYS A 110 -9.96 -8.26 6.40
CA LYS A 110 -11.42 -8.46 6.55
C LYS A 110 -12.20 -8.13 5.27
N THR A 111 -11.66 -7.29 4.39
CA THR A 111 -12.32 -6.83 3.16
C THR A 111 -11.97 -7.66 1.93
N LEU A 112 -10.88 -8.45 1.96
CA LEU A 112 -10.27 -9.06 0.78
C LEU A 112 -11.20 -10.02 0.06
N ASP A 113 -11.88 -10.89 0.81
CA ASP A 113 -12.80 -11.88 0.24
C ASP A 113 -13.98 -11.22 -0.47
N GLN A 114 -14.47 -10.11 0.07
CA GLN A 114 -15.54 -9.35 -0.54
C GLN A 114 -15.06 -8.58 -1.77
N LYS A 115 -13.83 -8.04 -1.76
CA LYS A 115 -13.20 -7.43 -2.95
C LYS A 115 -13.09 -8.45 -4.09
N ILE A 116 -12.58 -9.65 -3.80
CA ILE A 116 -12.47 -10.74 -4.80
C ILE A 116 -13.83 -11.17 -5.33
N LYS A 117 -14.84 -11.33 -4.46
CA LYS A 117 -16.17 -11.78 -4.85
C LYS A 117 -16.92 -10.76 -5.69
N THR A 118 -16.79 -9.48 -5.36
CA THR A 118 -17.56 -8.40 -6.00
C THR A 118 -16.84 -7.74 -7.17
N GLY A 119 -15.51 -7.91 -7.25
CA GLY A 119 -14.68 -7.20 -8.20
C GLY A 119 -14.63 -5.69 -7.96
N LYS A 120 -14.87 -5.24 -6.73
CA LYS A 120 -14.92 -3.83 -6.35
C LYS A 120 -14.00 -3.53 -5.19
N TYR A 121 -13.38 -2.36 -5.21
CA TYR A 121 -12.69 -1.84 -4.03
C TYR A 121 -13.67 -1.66 -2.87
N ILE A 122 -13.20 -2.02 -1.68
CA ILE A 122 -13.93 -1.87 -0.42
C ILE A 122 -12.97 -1.22 0.55
N GLU A 123 -13.34 -0.04 1.00
CA GLU A 123 -12.57 0.73 1.95
C GLU A 123 -12.52 0.04 3.31
N LYS A 124 -11.34 0.00 3.93
CA LYS A 124 -11.18 -0.50 5.30
C LYS A 124 -11.70 0.58 6.25
N ASP A 125 -12.66 0.21 7.11
CA ASP A 125 -13.18 1.12 8.14
C ASP A 125 -12.11 1.35 9.22
N PRO A 126 -11.56 2.58 9.37
CA PRO A 126 -10.49 2.86 10.33
C PRO A 126 -10.94 2.69 11.80
N GLN A 127 -12.25 2.65 12.05
CA GLN A 127 -12.84 2.65 13.40
C GLN A 127 -13.29 1.26 13.87
N LYS A 128 -13.29 0.24 12.99
CA LYS A 128 -13.67 -1.13 13.35
C LYS A 128 -12.44 -2.00 13.62
N LYS A 129 -11.90 -1.89 14.84
CA LYS A 129 -10.98 -2.86 15.41
C LYS A 129 -11.66 -4.22 15.53
#